data_AF-A0A529M139-F1
#
_entry.id   AF-A0A529M139-F1
#
_cell.length_a   1.000
_cell.length_b   1.000
_cell.length_c   1.000
_cell.angle_alpha   90.00
_cell.angle_beta   90.00
_cell.angle_gamma   90.00
#
_symmetry.space_group_name_H-M   'P 1'
#
loop_
_entity.id
_entity.type
_entity.pdbx_description
1 polymer ?
#
loop_
_entity_poly.entity_id
_entity_poly.type
_entity_poly.pdbx_seq_one_letter_code
_entity_poly.pdbx_strand_id
1 'polypeptide(L)'
;FDNFYYLFSHEDSRDSFAIPHDLKILKEVFTLDPGGYNAENAYWKSFSIRRLVRALPEAERERLEARIGSISERYDELSDAYQASKAENDIPLN
;
A
#
# COMPACT_ATOMS: atom_id res chain seq x y z
N PHE A 1 13.74 0.78 16.69
CA PHE A 1 13.58 0.27 15.32
C PHE A 1 13.78 1.45 14.39
N ASP A 2 14.81 1.40 13.55
CA ASP A 2 15.21 2.43 12.59
C ASP A 2 15.01 1.97 11.13
N ASN A 3 14.77 0.69 10.88
CA ASN A 3 14.54 0.17 9.54
C ASN A 3 13.17 -0.50 9.46
N PHE A 4 12.40 -0.21 8.41
CA PHE A 4 11.15 -0.90 8.15
C PHE A 4 11.01 -1.31 6.68
N TYR A 5 10.29 -2.41 6.47
CA TYR A 5 10.08 -3.01 5.16
C TYR A 5 8.59 -3.00 4.85
N TYR A 6 8.25 -2.62 3.64
CA TYR A 6 6.86 -2.55 3.20
C TYR A 6 6.68 -3.30 1.88
N LEU A 7 5.54 -3.99 1.77
CA LEU A 7 5.19 -4.75 0.57
C LEU A 7 4.35 -3.95 -0.42
N PHE A 8 3.40 -3.17 0.12
CA PHE A 8 2.56 -2.25 -0.65
C PHE A 8 3.03 -0.84 -0.34
N SER A 9 3.34 -0.07 -1.39
CA SER A 9 3.57 1.36 -1.21
C SER A 9 2.23 2.06 -0.98
N HIS A 10 2.30 3.28 -0.47
CA HIS A 10 1.12 4.12 -0.36
C HIS A 10 0.45 4.38 -1.72
N GLU A 11 1.24 4.42 -2.80
CA GLU A 11 0.72 4.59 -4.16
C GLU A 11 0.02 3.32 -4.66
N ASP A 12 0.54 2.13 -4.36
CA ASP A 12 -0.12 0.86 -4.69
C ASP A 12 -1.46 0.72 -3.95
N SER A 13 -1.48 1.14 -2.67
CA SER A 13 -2.69 1.15 -1.85
C SER A 13 -3.63 2.33 -2.14
N ARG A 14 -3.28 3.24 -3.06
CA ARG A 14 -4.19 4.30 -3.48
C ARG A 14 -5.18 3.78 -4.52
N ASP A 15 -4.65 3.12 -5.54
CA ASP A 15 -5.42 2.79 -6.74
C ASP A 15 -6.26 1.51 -6.55
N SER A 16 -5.79 0.54 -5.74
CA SER A 16 -6.55 -0.68 -5.42
C SER A 16 -7.69 -0.49 -4.41
N PHE A 17 -7.69 0.59 -3.63
CA PHE A 17 -8.63 0.74 -2.50
C PHE A 17 -9.78 1.69 -2.77
N ALA A 18 -9.77 2.40 -3.91
CA ALA A 18 -10.82 3.33 -4.32
C ALA A 18 -11.34 4.21 -3.16
N ILE A 19 -10.43 4.74 -2.34
CA ILE A 19 -10.76 5.72 -1.29
C ILE A 19 -10.29 7.11 -1.74
N PRO A 20 -10.98 7.75 -2.71
CA PRO A 20 -10.58 9.06 -3.23
C PRO A 20 -10.59 10.16 -2.14
N HIS A 21 -11.36 9.98 -1.06
CA HIS A 21 -11.40 10.90 0.06
C HIS A 21 -10.18 10.80 0.99
N ASP A 22 -9.60 9.61 1.14
CA ASP A 22 -8.49 9.38 2.08
C ASP A 22 -7.20 10.01 1.60
N LEU A 23 -6.96 10.10 0.29
CA LEU A 23 -5.80 10.84 -0.22
C LEU A 23 -5.84 12.32 0.15
N LYS A 24 -7.03 12.92 0.13
CA LYS A 24 -7.20 14.30 0.55
C LYS A 24 -6.94 14.40 2.04
N ILE A 25 -7.50 13.50 2.85
CA ILE A 25 -7.25 13.47 4.30
C ILE A 25 -5.76 13.28 4.61
N LEU A 26 -5.09 12.33 3.96
CA LEU A 26 -3.67 12.05 4.17
C LEU A 26 -2.78 13.20 3.71
N LYS A 27 -3.13 13.87 2.61
CA LYS A 27 -2.47 15.12 2.21
C LYS A 27 -2.66 16.22 3.25
N GLU A 28 -3.86 16.40 3.80
CA GLU A 28 -4.12 17.42 4.82
C GLU A 28 -3.44 17.07 6.16
N VAL A 29 -3.39 15.79 6.54
CA VAL A 29 -2.78 15.31 7.80
C VAL A 29 -1.26 15.34 7.75
N PHE A 30 -0.67 14.83 6.66
CA PHE A 30 0.79 14.71 6.54
C PHE A 30 1.43 15.87 5.78
N THR A 31 0.64 16.74 5.14
CA THR A 31 1.10 17.86 4.29
C THR A 31 1.99 17.43 3.13
N LEU A 32 1.87 16.17 2.71
CA LEU A 32 2.68 15.59 1.63
C LEU A 32 1.83 15.37 0.40
N ASP A 33 2.39 15.70 -0.76
CA ASP A 33 1.83 15.22 -2.03
C ASP A 33 1.99 13.70 -2.14
N PRO A 34 1.12 13.01 -2.91
CA PRO A 34 1.29 11.58 -3.19
C PRO A 34 2.72 11.29 -3.69
N GLY A 35 3.38 10.33 -3.05
CA GLY A 35 4.80 10.01 -3.32
C GLY A 35 5.82 10.83 -2.50
N GLY A 36 5.38 11.82 -1.72
CA GLY A 36 6.24 12.69 -0.90
C GLY A 36 6.71 12.07 0.44
N TYR A 37 6.38 10.81 0.72
CA TYR A 37 6.78 10.16 1.98
C TYR A 37 8.30 10.01 2.06
N ASN A 38 8.87 10.46 3.19
CA ASN A 38 10.30 10.34 3.45
C ASN A 38 10.72 8.88 3.60
N ALA A 39 11.29 8.33 2.53
CA ALA A 39 11.80 6.97 2.51
C ALA A 39 13.00 6.77 3.45
N GLU A 40 13.71 7.85 3.79
CA GLU A 40 14.84 7.87 4.72
C GLU A 40 14.90 9.22 5.44
N ASN A 41 15.24 9.22 6.72
CA ASN A 41 15.58 10.42 7.50
C ASN A 41 16.54 10.07 8.64
N ALA A 42 16.79 11.02 9.55
CA ALA A 42 17.73 10.84 10.67
C ALA A 42 17.35 9.72 11.66
N TYR A 43 16.12 9.23 11.62
CA TYR A 43 15.57 8.25 12.56
C TYR A 43 15.23 6.92 11.89
N TRP A 44 14.93 6.91 10.59
CA TRP A 44 14.55 5.69 9.90
C TRP A 44 14.91 5.60 8.43
N LYS A 45 14.91 4.36 7.93
CA LYS A 45 14.99 4.01 6.52
C LYS A 45 13.95 2.96 6.17
N SER A 46 13.35 3.12 5.00
CA SER A 46 12.31 2.25 4.48
C SER A 46 12.79 1.48 3.26
N PHE A 47 12.33 0.24 3.11
CA PHE A 47 12.71 -0.62 1.99
C PHE A 47 11.48 -1.28 1.38
N SER A 48 11.30 -1.08 0.07
CA SER A 48 10.28 -1.80 -0.70
C SER A 48 10.70 -3.26 -0.90
N ILE A 49 9.92 -4.19 -0.37
CA ILE A 49 10.13 -5.62 -0.57
C ILE A 49 10.05 -5.97 -2.07
N ARG A 50 9.13 -5.34 -2.82
CA ARG A 50 9.01 -5.54 -4.27
C ARG A 50 10.30 -5.13 -5.00
N ARG A 51 10.91 -3.99 -4.60
CA ARG A 51 12.19 -3.55 -5.18
C ARG A 51 13.32 -4.53 -4.85
N LEU A 52 13.36 -5.04 -3.61
CA LEU A 52 14.36 -6.04 -3.21
C LEU A 52 14.19 -7.35 -4.01
N VAL A 53 12.95 -7.82 -4.21
CA VAL A 53 12.65 -9.02 -4.99
C VAL A 53 13.10 -8.90 -6.44
N ARG A 54 12.88 -7.73 -7.08
CA ARG A 54 13.32 -7.49 -8.47
C ARG A 54 14.84 -7.59 -8.66
N ALA A 55 15.62 -7.39 -7.61
CA ALA A 55 17.08 -7.48 -7.63
C ALA A 55 17.61 -8.91 -7.43
N LEU A 56 16.75 -9.89 -7.15
CA LEU A 56 17.14 -11.28 -6.94
C LEU A 56 17.38 -12.04 -8.27
N PRO A 57 18.11 -13.16 -8.23
CA PRO A 57 18.19 -14.09 -9.36
C PRO A 57 16.81 -14.55 -9.83
N GLU A 58 16.69 -14.85 -11.12
CA GLU A 58 15.41 -15.11 -11.79
C GLU A 58 14.55 -16.17 -11.08
N ALA A 59 15.12 -17.32 -10.73
CA ALA A 59 14.39 -18.39 -10.06
C ALA A 59 13.81 -17.97 -8.69
N GLU A 60 14.52 -17.14 -7.93
CA GLU A 60 14.03 -16.64 -6.64
C GLU A 60 13.03 -15.50 -6.83
N ARG A 61 13.29 -14.62 -7.80
CA ARG A 61 12.41 -13.52 -8.18
C ARG A 61 11.04 -14.03 -8.58
N GLU A 62 10.97 -14.98 -9.53
CA GLU A 62 9.70 -15.54 -10.01
C GLU A 62 8.87 -16.17 -8.90
N ARG A 63 9.52 -16.99 -8.05
CA ARG A 63 8.85 -17.61 -6.89
C ARG A 63 8.26 -16.58 -5.95
N LEU A 64 9.01 -15.51 -5.66
CA LEU A 64 8.57 -14.48 -4.73
C LEU A 64 7.54 -13.53 -5.35
N GLU A 65 7.66 -13.22 -6.64
CA GLU A 65 6.66 -12.46 -7.39
C GLU A 65 5.32 -13.20 -7.44
N ALA A 66 5.32 -14.51 -7.67
CA ALA A 66 4.11 -15.33 -7.59
C ALA A 66 3.45 -15.24 -6.21
N ARG A 67 4.25 -15.33 -5.14
CA ARG A 67 3.75 -15.20 -3.76
C ARG A 67 3.19 -13.80 -3.47
N ILE A 68 3.86 -12.76 -3.97
CA ILE A 68 3.37 -11.37 -3.85
C ILE A 68 2.05 -11.20 -4.62
N GLY A 69 1.92 -11.84 -5.79
CA GLY A 69 0.67 -11.92 -6.54
C GLY A 69 -0.47 -12.48 -5.71
N SER A 70 -0.32 -13.68 -5.15
CA SER A 70 -1.35 -14.31 -4.31
C SER A 70 -1.70 -13.49 -3.06
N ILE A 71 -0.74 -12.78 -2.46
CA ILE A 71 -1.02 -11.88 -1.33
C ILE A 71 -1.84 -10.66 -1.81
N SER A 72 -1.52 -10.12 -2.98
CA SER A 72 -2.23 -8.97 -3.55
C SER A 72 -3.68 -9.33 -3.87
N GLU A 73 -3.90 -10.46 -4.56
CA GLU A 73 -5.24 -10.99 -4.87
C GLU A 73 -6.09 -11.17 -3.60
N ARG A 74 -5.52 -11.76 -2.55
CA ARG A 74 -6.23 -11.94 -1.28
C ARG A 74 -6.61 -10.61 -0.63
N TYR A 75 -5.78 -9.59 -0.77
CA TYR A 75 -6.07 -8.27 -0.22
C TYR A 75 -7.16 -7.58 -1.03
N ASP A 76 -7.15 -7.73 -2.35
CA ASP A 76 -8.22 -7.22 -3.24
C ASP A 76 -9.57 -7.88 -2.89
N GLU A 77 -9.62 -9.20 -2.71
CA GLU A 77 -10.83 -9.92 -2.24
C GLU A 77 -11.39 -9.36 -0.92
N LEU A 78 -10.49 -9.05 0.04
CA LEU A 78 -10.88 -8.48 1.33
C LEU A 78 -11.36 -7.02 1.20
N SER A 79 -10.72 -6.25 0.32
CA SER A 79 -11.12 -4.87 0.00
C SER A 79 -12.53 -4.85 -0.60
N ASP A 80 -12.79 -5.71 -1.58
CA ASP A 80 -14.10 -5.83 -2.22
C ASP A 80 -15.19 -6.19 -1.22
N ALA A 81 -14.93 -7.18 -0.35
CA ALA A 81 -15.86 -7.56 0.71
C ALA A 81 -16.14 -6.41 1.69
N TYR A 82 -15.11 -5.65 2.06
CA TYR A 82 -15.27 -4.47 2.93
C TYR A 82 -16.11 -3.37 2.25
N GLN A 83 -15.82 -3.03 0.99
CA GLN A 83 -16.55 -2.00 0.26
C GLN A 83 -18.02 -2.40 0.02
N ALA A 84 -18.29 -3.67 -0.26
CA ALA A 84 -19.66 -4.19 -0.38
C ALA A 84 -20.46 -4.01 0.93
N SER A 85 -19.82 -4.21 2.10
CA SER A 85 -20.46 -3.99 3.41
C SER A 85 -20.64 -2.51 3.79
N LYS A 86 -19.83 -1.63 3.20
CA LYS A 86 -19.88 -0.17 3.40
C LYS A 86 -21.00 0.50 2.62
N ALA A 87 -21.34 -0.01 1.43
CA ALA A 87 -22.48 0.48 0.65
C ALA A 87 -23.82 0.37 1.41
N GLU A 88 -23.92 -0.53 2.39
CA GLU A 88 -25.10 -0.64 3.27
C GLU A 88 -25.07 0.29 4.49
N ASN A 89 -23.95 1.00 4.74
CA ASN A 89 -23.77 1.90 5.89
C ASN A 89 -23.39 3.31 5.43
N ASP A 90 -24.26 3.93 4.65
CA ASP A 90 -24.23 5.37 4.35
C ASP A 90 -24.45 6.14 5.67
N ILE A 91 -23.36 6.44 6.39
CA ILE A 91 -23.40 7.46 7.43
C ILE A 91 -23.42 8.80 6.67
N PRO A 92 -24.52 9.57 6.73
CA PRO A 92 -24.59 10.84 6.04
C PRO A 92 -23.62 11.80 6.72
N LEU A 93 -22.56 12.18 6.00
CA LEU A 93 -21.66 13.25 6.39
C LEU A 93 -22.26 14.57 5.92
N ASN A 94 -23.22 15.10 6.68
CA ASN A 94 -23.64 16.51 6.64
C ASN A 94 -23.05 17.26 7.84
#